data_AF-A0AAP0DAH2-F1
#
_entry.id   AF-A0AAP0DAH2-F1
#
_cell.length_a   1.000
_cell.length_b   1.000
_cell.length_c   1.000
_cell.angle_alpha   90.00
_cell.angle_beta   90.00
_cell.angle_gamma   90.00
#
_symmetry.space_group_name_H-M   'P 1'
#
loop_
_entity.id
_entity.type
_entity.pdbx_description
1 polymer ?
#
loop_
_entity_poly.entity_id
_entity_poly.type
_entity_poly.pdbx_seq_one_letter_code
_entity_poly.pdbx_strand_id
1 'polypeptide(L)'
;MKFQIEDVTVYFPYDHIYPEQHSYMIELKRALDAKGHCLLEMPAGAGKTIAILSLITSYALSKPSDPVKLLYCTRTVHEMEKTLAELKLLHKYQLDNIGVVSAENRDSVDAGCRKLTASWVREVAIENPNIPTCSFFESYEKAGSDAVLPPGVYTLQDLRVFGKEKGWCPYFLARHMVQFANVVVYSYQYLLDPKVAGIISKEMQRESVVVFDEAHNIDNVCIEALSVSVRRQTIEGATRNIRWLRRLTERFKATNAGRLRAEYNRLVEGLAQSGNLPISDTWLANPALPHDISKEAVPGNIRRAEHFLSVLRRLVQCLKGRLESGNFGKVDPQKIVDAVNLDAGIDPKSLKFCYDRLHSLMLTLEITDTDEFLHIQTICDFATLVGTYTRGFSIITEPYDERTPHIPDPVLQRQAAQCVGRVIRSKADYGMMIFADERYARPGKRPKLPGWILSHLRDAHINLSTDMAVQIAREFLRIMAHPYDKAGGGGKKTLLSQEDLDKMNSIEGMLF
;
A
#
# COMPACT_ATOMS: atom_id res chain seq x y z
N MET A 1 -0.30 -30.69 10.28
CA MET A 1 -1.21 -30.96 11.42
C MET A 1 -2.64 -30.54 11.10
N LYS A 2 -3.66 -31.21 11.65
CA LYS A 2 -5.08 -30.84 11.51
C LYS A 2 -5.71 -30.77 12.89
N PHE A 3 -6.22 -29.63 13.30
CA PHE A 3 -6.83 -29.48 14.64
C PHE A 3 -8.10 -28.64 14.58
N GLN A 4 -8.95 -28.81 15.58
CA GLN A 4 -10.21 -28.08 15.73
C GLN A 4 -9.97 -26.83 16.55
N ILE A 5 -10.43 -25.68 16.05
CA ILE A 5 -10.63 -24.46 16.83
C ILE A 5 -12.13 -24.16 16.80
N GLU A 6 -12.81 -24.46 17.89
CA GLU A 6 -14.27 -24.37 18.02
C GLU A 6 -15.00 -25.14 16.89
N ASP A 7 -15.61 -24.46 15.91
CA ASP A 7 -16.32 -25.06 14.77
C ASP A 7 -15.49 -25.15 13.48
N VAL A 8 -14.21 -24.75 13.50
CA VAL A 8 -13.35 -24.68 12.31
C VAL A 8 -12.23 -25.71 12.39
N THR A 9 -12.16 -26.60 11.39
CA THR A 9 -11.01 -27.48 11.21
C THR A 9 -9.86 -26.72 10.53
N VAL A 10 -8.80 -26.45 11.28
CA VAL A 10 -7.63 -25.72 10.79
C VAL A 10 -6.60 -26.67 10.20
N TYR A 11 -6.23 -26.41 8.95
CA TYR A 11 -5.14 -27.09 8.25
C TYR A 11 -3.84 -26.31 8.45
N PHE A 12 -2.91 -26.88 9.21
CA PHE A 12 -1.62 -26.24 9.51
C PHE A 12 -0.47 -27.03 8.86
N PRO A 13 0.44 -26.41 8.09
CA PRO A 13 1.38 -27.13 7.24
C PRO A 13 2.61 -27.69 7.99
N TYR A 14 2.67 -27.53 9.31
CA TYR A 14 3.73 -28.07 10.17
C TYR A 14 3.19 -29.12 11.15
N ASP A 15 4.08 -29.97 11.66
CA ASP A 15 3.73 -31.06 12.60
C ASP A 15 3.65 -30.61 14.06
N HIS A 16 4.02 -29.37 14.36
CA HIS A 16 3.98 -28.78 15.70
C HIS A 16 3.51 -27.33 15.62
N ILE A 17 2.82 -26.86 16.65
CA ILE A 17 2.36 -25.47 16.79
C ILE A 17 2.86 -24.87 18.11
N TYR A 18 3.11 -23.56 18.14
CA TYR A 18 3.39 -22.86 19.39
C TYR A 18 2.08 -22.60 20.18
N PRO A 19 2.07 -22.73 21.51
CA PRO A 19 0.90 -22.37 22.33
C PRO A 19 0.38 -20.95 22.06
N GLU A 20 1.30 -20.01 21.81
CA GLU A 20 0.98 -18.62 21.50
C GLU A 20 0.33 -18.48 20.12
N GLN A 21 0.70 -19.30 19.13
CA GLN A 21 0.02 -19.35 17.83
C GLN A 21 -1.42 -19.87 17.99
N HIS A 22 -1.63 -20.89 18.82
CA HIS A 22 -2.97 -21.41 19.09
C HIS A 22 -3.87 -20.35 19.74
N SER A 23 -3.38 -19.69 20.80
CA SER A 23 -4.10 -18.59 21.45
C SER A 23 -4.39 -17.43 20.48
N TYR A 24 -3.43 -17.10 19.61
CA TYR A 24 -3.60 -16.07 18.58
C TYR A 24 -4.71 -16.43 17.59
N MET A 25 -4.78 -17.70 17.16
CA MET A 25 -5.83 -18.16 16.24
C MET A 25 -7.22 -18.12 16.89
N ILE A 26 -7.35 -18.43 18.19
CA ILE A 26 -8.64 -18.32 18.91
C ILE A 26 -9.14 -16.86 18.91
N GLU A 27 -8.28 -15.92 19.29
CA GLU A 27 -8.66 -14.50 19.31
C GLU A 27 -8.96 -13.94 17.91
N LEU A 28 -8.20 -14.38 16.89
CA LEU A 28 -8.47 -14.03 15.51
C LEU A 28 -9.82 -14.59 15.03
N LYS A 29 -10.16 -15.85 15.39
CA LYS A 29 -11.47 -16.45 15.07
C LYS A 29 -12.61 -15.66 15.68
N ARG A 30 -12.52 -15.30 16.96
CA ARG A 30 -13.54 -14.49 17.65
C ARG A 30 -13.78 -13.16 16.95
N ALA A 31 -12.72 -12.51 16.47
CA ALA A 31 -12.83 -11.27 15.70
C ALA A 31 -13.53 -11.47 14.35
N LEU A 32 -13.22 -12.58 13.65
CA LEU A 32 -13.88 -12.95 12.38
C LEU A 32 -15.37 -13.21 12.57
N ASP A 33 -15.74 -13.97 13.60
CA ASP A 33 -17.15 -14.29 13.89
C ASP A 33 -17.95 -13.06 14.35
N ALA A 34 -17.31 -12.13 15.07
CA ALA A 34 -17.91 -10.86 15.46
C ALA A 34 -18.04 -9.85 14.29
N LYS A 35 -17.45 -10.12 13.12
CA LYS A 35 -17.32 -9.19 11.98
C LYS A 35 -16.76 -7.81 12.39
N GLY A 36 -15.79 -7.81 13.32
CA GLY A 36 -15.20 -6.61 13.90
C GLY A 36 -13.73 -6.36 13.49
N HIS A 37 -13.17 -5.25 13.97
CA HIS A 37 -11.74 -4.98 13.84
C HIS A 37 -10.99 -5.48 15.09
N CYS A 38 -9.84 -6.12 14.90
CA CYS A 38 -8.96 -6.55 15.99
C CYS A 38 -7.53 -6.04 15.78
N LEU A 39 -6.87 -5.64 16.86
CA LEU A 39 -5.44 -5.35 16.89
C LEU A 39 -4.75 -6.46 17.67
N LEU A 40 -3.95 -7.28 16.99
CA LEU A 40 -3.29 -8.43 17.59
C LEU A 40 -1.77 -8.22 17.58
N GLU A 41 -1.14 -8.28 18.74
CA GLU A 41 0.32 -8.25 18.88
C GLU A 41 0.85 -9.67 19.02
N MET A 42 1.78 -10.06 18.16
CA MET A 42 2.54 -11.30 18.30
C MET A 42 4.04 -10.96 18.18
N PRO A 43 4.96 -11.64 18.89
CA PRO A 43 6.39 -11.41 18.72
C PRO A 43 6.89 -11.90 17.34
N ALA A 44 8.01 -11.35 16.89
CA ALA A 44 8.68 -11.82 15.67
C ALA A 44 9.21 -13.25 15.86
N GLY A 45 9.25 -14.02 14.77
CA GLY A 45 9.74 -15.39 14.79
C GLY A 45 8.80 -16.44 15.37
N ALA A 46 7.59 -16.04 15.81
CA ALA A 46 6.53 -16.95 16.26
C ALA A 46 5.66 -17.50 15.11
N GLY A 47 5.97 -17.22 13.84
CA GLY A 47 5.21 -17.69 12.68
C GLY A 47 3.82 -17.06 12.54
N LYS A 48 3.75 -15.73 12.39
CA LYS A 48 2.50 -14.94 12.33
C LYS A 48 1.70 -15.14 11.04
N THR A 49 2.23 -14.66 9.92
CA THR A 49 2.61 -15.52 8.82
C THR A 49 1.56 -16.59 8.48
N ILE A 50 2.09 -17.81 8.60
CA ILE A 50 1.37 -19.05 8.52
C ILE A 50 0.18 -19.20 9.46
N ALA A 51 0.20 -18.65 10.69
CA ALA A 51 -0.91 -18.78 11.62
C ALA A 51 -2.18 -18.08 11.10
N ILE A 52 -2.01 -16.84 10.60
CA ILE A 52 -3.09 -16.06 9.99
C ILE A 52 -3.61 -16.74 8.73
N LEU A 53 -2.70 -17.11 7.81
CA LEU A 53 -3.08 -17.73 6.54
C LEU A 53 -3.82 -19.06 6.76
N SER A 54 -3.33 -19.90 7.68
CA SER A 54 -3.93 -21.21 7.98
C SER A 54 -5.34 -21.06 8.52
N LEU A 55 -5.58 -20.13 9.46
CA LEU A 55 -6.90 -19.93 10.04
C LEU A 55 -7.89 -19.37 9.02
N ILE A 56 -7.54 -18.27 8.33
CA ILE A 56 -8.49 -17.59 7.44
C ILE A 56 -8.85 -18.45 6.23
N THR A 57 -7.88 -19.15 5.65
CA THR A 57 -8.18 -20.07 4.53
C THR A 57 -9.03 -21.25 5.00
N SER A 58 -8.77 -21.79 6.20
CA SER A 58 -9.60 -22.86 6.78
C SER A 58 -11.01 -22.38 7.13
N TYR A 59 -11.17 -21.14 7.59
CA TYR A 59 -12.46 -20.49 7.85
C TYR A 59 -13.26 -20.31 6.56
N ALA A 60 -12.61 -19.88 5.48
CA ALA A 60 -13.25 -19.77 4.16
C ALA A 60 -13.69 -21.14 3.62
N LEU A 61 -12.92 -22.20 3.90
CA LEU A 61 -13.29 -23.57 3.54
C LEU A 61 -14.44 -24.14 4.38
N SER A 62 -14.55 -23.75 5.66
CA SER A 62 -15.63 -24.23 6.55
C SER A 62 -16.98 -23.57 6.28
N LYS A 63 -17.01 -22.40 5.62
CA LYS A 63 -18.22 -21.67 5.25
C LYS A 63 -18.36 -21.47 3.72
N PRO A 64 -18.69 -22.52 2.94
CA PRO A 64 -18.77 -22.42 1.47
C PRO A 64 -19.89 -21.52 0.95
N SER A 65 -20.94 -21.29 1.75
CA SER A 65 -22.09 -20.45 1.38
C SER A 65 -21.79 -18.96 1.41
N ASP A 66 -20.77 -18.54 2.16
CA ASP A 66 -20.34 -17.14 2.28
C ASP A 66 -18.80 -17.06 2.26
N PRO A 67 -18.18 -17.31 1.09
CA PRO A 67 -16.73 -17.41 0.98
C PRO A 67 -16.10 -16.03 1.11
N VAL A 68 -15.41 -15.82 2.23
CA VAL A 68 -14.69 -14.58 2.52
C VAL A 68 -13.44 -14.48 1.65
N LYS A 69 -13.22 -13.29 1.07
CA LYS A 69 -11.98 -12.98 0.36
C LYS A 69 -10.92 -12.46 1.32
N LEU A 70 -9.71 -13.01 1.29
CA LEU A 70 -8.59 -12.54 2.13
C LEU A 70 -7.73 -11.54 1.35
N LEU A 71 -7.55 -10.36 1.91
CA LEU A 71 -6.60 -9.34 1.44
C LEU A 71 -5.47 -9.22 2.45
N TYR A 72 -4.28 -9.65 2.06
CA TYR A 72 -3.10 -9.61 2.91
C TYR A 72 -2.22 -8.45 2.46
N CYS A 73 -2.04 -7.47 3.33
CA CYS A 73 -1.26 -6.29 3.01
C CYS A 73 0.09 -6.35 3.72
N THR A 74 1.18 -6.30 2.95
CA THR A 74 2.56 -6.24 3.45
C THR A 74 3.15 -4.86 3.21
N ARG A 75 4.28 -4.56 3.88
CA ARG A 75 4.99 -3.30 3.65
C ARG A 75 5.87 -3.38 2.40
N THR A 76 6.58 -4.49 2.21
CA THR A 76 7.60 -4.64 1.16
C THR A 76 7.30 -5.78 0.18
N VAL A 77 7.86 -5.68 -1.03
CA VAL A 77 7.80 -6.74 -2.05
C VAL A 77 8.42 -8.04 -1.55
N HIS A 78 9.50 -7.96 -0.75
CA HIS A 78 10.14 -9.15 -0.21
C HIS A 78 9.28 -9.88 0.84
N GLU A 79 8.54 -9.13 1.67
CA GLU A 79 7.54 -9.71 2.58
C GLU A 79 6.39 -10.32 1.78
N MET A 80 5.93 -9.68 0.69
CA MET A 80 4.92 -10.25 -0.20
C MET A 80 5.39 -11.58 -0.82
N GLU A 81 6.62 -11.66 -1.32
CA GLU A 81 7.21 -12.92 -1.83
C GLU A 81 7.22 -14.01 -0.75
N LYS A 82 7.59 -13.69 0.49
CA LYS A 82 7.57 -14.63 1.62
C LYS A 82 6.17 -15.10 1.97
N THR A 83 5.20 -14.18 2.06
CA THR A 83 3.80 -14.53 2.32
C THR A 83 3.26 -15.43 1.23
N LEU A 84 3.59 -15.17 -0.04
CA LEU A 84 3.19 -16.02 -1.17
C LEU A 84 3.88 -17.38 -1.12
N ALA A 85 5.14 -17.47 -0.69
CA ALA A 85 5.83 -18.75 -0.50
C ALA A 85 5.21 -19.57 0.65
N GLU A 86 4.88 -18.93 1.78
CA GLU A 86 4.14 -19.58 2.87
C GLU A 86 2.74 -20.02 2.45
N LEU A 87 2.05 -19.19 1.65
CA LEU A 87 0.76 -19.54 1.07
C LEU A 87 0.89 -20.70 0.08
N LYS A 88 1.95 -20.76 -0.73
CA LYS A 88 2.24 -21.91 -1.61
C LYS A 88 2.46 -23.18 -0.79
N LEU A 89 3.18 -23.11 0.31
CA LEU A 89 3.39 -24.24 1.22
C LEU A 89 2.07 -24.70 1.85
N LEU A 90 1.26 -23.76 2.36
CA LEU A 90 -0.05 -24.03 2.94
C LEU A 90 -1.01 -24.61 1.90
N HIS A 91 -1.07 -24.00 0.73
CA HIS A 91 -1.90 -24.43 -0.37
C HIS A 91 -1.47 -25.81 -0.86
N LYS A 92 -0.17 -26.06 -0.99
CA LYS A 92 0.36 -27.39 -1.27
C LYS A 92 -0.01 -28.37 -0.17
N TYR A 93 0.04 -28.01 1.11
CA TYR A 93 -0.39 -28.91 2.19
C TYR A 93 -1.90 -29.20 2.14
N GLN A 94 -2.72 -28.18 1.85
CA GLN A 94 -4.15 -28.34 1.61
C GLN A 94 -4.38 -29.23 0.38
N LEU A 95 -3.64 -29.03 -0.71
CA LEU A 95 -3.63 -29.82 -1.94
C LEU A 95 -2.82 -31.12 -1.85
N ASP A 96 -2.05 -31.43 -0.83
CA ASP A 96 -1.48 -32.78 -0.66
C ASP A 96 -2.50 -33.63 0.12
N ASN A 97 -3.37 -32.95 0.88
CA ASN A 97 -4.61 -33.50 1.39
C ASN A 97 -5.78 -33.44 0.37
N ILE A 98 -5.66 -32.68 -0.75
CA ILE A 98 -6.76 -32.36 -1.71
C ILE A 98 -6.34 -32.43 -3.22
N GLY A 99 -5.10 -32.81 -3.54
CA GLY A 99 -4.43 -32.91 -4.87
C GLY A 99 -3.82 -31.62 -5.50
N VAL A 100 -2.48 -31.56 -5.74
CA VAL A 100 -1.69 -30.88 -6.84
C VAL A 100 -0.72 -29.70 -6.49
N VAL A 101 0.35 -29.50 -7.30
CA VAL A 101 1.59 -28.71 -7.03
C VAL A 101 2.06 -27.90 -8.26
N SER A 102 2.72 -26.72 -8.09
CA SER A 102 3.90 -26.26 -8.91
C SER A 102 4.60 -24.96 -8.41
N ALA A 103 5.73 -24.57 -9.04
CA ALA A 103 6.89 -23.79 -8.57
C ALA A 103 7.22 -22.47 -9.37
N GLU A 104 8.42 -21.90 -9.16
CA GLU A 104 8.80 -20.46 -9.05
C GLU A 104 9.67 -19.83 -10.20
N ASN A 105 9.75 -18.48 -10.33
CA ASN A 105 10.99 -17.63 -10.21
C ASN A 105 11.08 -16.27 -10.98
N ARG A 106 10.79 -15.15 -10.29
CA ARG A 106 11.22 -13.71 -10.38
C ARG A 106 11.18 -12.68 -11.57
N ASP A 107 10.68 -11.49 -11.15
CA ASP A 107 11.02 -10.06 -11.43
C ASP A 107 10.31 -9.22 -12.51
N SER A 108 10.20 -7.88 -12.24
CA SER A 108 9.18 -6.84 -12.61
C SER A 108 9.50 -5.83 -13.77
N VAL A 109 8.51 -5.02 -14.24
CA VAL A 109 8.58 -3.84 -15.18
C VAL A 109 7.26 -3.05 -15.11
N ASP A 110 7.23 -1.69 -15.01
CA ASP A 110 5.96 -0.92 -15.07
C ASP A 110 5.93 0.53 -15.66
N ALA A 111 6.97 1.09 -16.28
CA ALA A 111 6.87 2.43 -16.91
C ALA A 111 6.68 2.41 -18.45
N GLY A 112 7.24 1.42 -19.15
CA GLY A 112 7.14 1.32 -20.61
C GLY A 112 5.75 0.91 -21.13
N CYS A 113 4.89 0.36 -20.27
CA CYS A 113 3.60 -0.21 -20.66
C CYS A 113 2.68 0.86 -21.30
N ARG A 114 2.56 2.04 -20.67
CA ARG A 114 1.65 3.10 -21.13
C ARG A 114 1.97 3.65 -22.52
N LYS A 115 3.26 3.74 -22.89
CA LYS A 115 3.69 4.19 -24.23
C LYS A 115 3.17 3.28 -25.35
N LEU A 116 2.86 2.02 -25.02
CA LEU A 116 2.51 0.98 -25.98
C LEU A 116 1.04 0.56 -25.91
N THR A 117 0.31 0.88 -24.84
CA THR A 117 -1.06 0.38 -24.58
C THR A 117 -2.14 1.46 -24.49
N ALA A 118 -1.81 2.75 -24.61
CA ALA A 118 -2.78 3.83 -24.55
C ALA A 118 -3.80 3.76 -25.70
N SER A 119 -5.09 4.04 -25.42
CA SER A 119 -6.21 3.89 -26.35
C SER A 119 -6.00 4.66 -27.68
N TRP A 120 -5.54 5.91 -27.61
CA TRP A 120 -5.25 6.71 -28.79
C TRP A 120 -4.00 6.23 -29.57
N VAL A 121 -2.98 5.69 -28.90
CA VAL A 121 -1.81 5.10 -29.59
C VAL A 121 -2.24 3.89 -30.41
N ARG A 122 -3.18 3.09 -29.88
CA ARG A 122 -3.74 1.92 -30.56
C ARG A 122 -4.62 2.31 -31.75
N GLU A 123 -5.45 3.35 -31.61
CA GLU A 123 -6.25 3.91 -32.72
C GLU A 123 -5.36 4.37 -33.88
N VAL A 124 -4.29 5.11 -33.59
CA VAL A 124 -3.35 5.57 -34.64
C VAL A 124 -2.52 4.42 -35.21
N ALA A 125 -2.23 3.37 -34.41
CA ALA A 125 -1.53 2.18 -34.89
C ALA A 125 -2.37 1.31 -35.86
N ILE A 126 -3.71 1.37 -35.79
CA ILE A 126 -4.59 0.73 -36.78
C ILE A 126 -4.41 1.39 -38.15
N GLU A 127 -4.28 2.72 -38.18
CA GLU A 127 -4.10 3.49 -39.42
C GLU A 127 -2.64 3.49 -39.92
N ASN A 128 -1.66 3.39 -39.01
CA ASN A 128 -0.22 3.43 -39.31
C ASN A 128 0.53 2.27 -38.65
N PRO A 129 0.91 1.21 -39.41
CA PRO A 129 1.60 0.03 -38.88
C PRO A 129 3.00 0.27 -38.29
N ASN A 130 3.58 1.47 -38.50
CA ASN A 130 4.91 1.82 -38.03
C ASN A 130 4.95 2.28 -36.56
N ILE A 131 3.81 2.40 -35.88
CA ILE A 131 3.73 2.82 -34.48
C ILE A 131 3.90 1.59 -33.57
N PRO A 132 4.83 1.61 -32.61
CA PRO A 132 5.07 0.47 -31.73
C PRO A 132 3.90 0.27 -30.76
N THR A 133 3.31 -0.93 -30.78
CA THR A 133 2.27 -1.39 -29.85
C THR A 133 2.73 -2.60 -29.04
N CYS A 134 2.06 -2.88 -27.92
CA CYS A 134 2.39 -4.04 -27.09
C CYS A 134 1.65 -5.30 -27.58
N SER A 135 2.37 -6.19 -28.26
CA SER A 135 1.83 -7.48 -28.75
C SER A 135 1.16 -8.32 -27.66
N PHE A 136 1.69 -8.28 -26.44
CA PHE A 136 1.14 -9.01 -25.28
C PHE A 136 -0.21 -8.46 -24.82
N PHE A 137 -0.40 -7.14 -24.90
CA PHE A 137 -1.67 -6.51 -24.51
C PHE A 137 -2.75 -6.76 -25.56
N GLU A 138 -2.41 -6.61 -26.85
CA GLU A 138 -3.33 -6.89 -27.97
C GLU A 138 -3.84 -8.34 -27.95
N SER A 139 -2.93 -9.29 -27.69
CA SER A 139 -3.29 -10.71 -27.63
C SER A 139 -4.14 -11.04 -26.40
N TYR A 140 -3.91 -10.34 -25.28
CA TYR A 140 -4.74 -10.44 -24.08
C TYR A 140 -6.15 -9.87 -24.33
N GLU A 141 -6.26 -8.69 -24.95
CA GLU A 141 -7.57 -8.08 -25.24
C GLU A 141 -8.38 -8.92 -26.23
N LYS A 142 -7.72 -9.53 -27.23
CA LYS A 142 -8.34 -10.50 -28.15
C LYS A 142 -8.88 -11.74 -27.44
N ALA A 143 -8.19 -12.21 -26.40
CA ALA A 143 -8.66 -13.33 -25.58
C ALA A 143 -9.81 -12.92 -24.63
N GLY A 144 -9.85 -11.64 -24.23
CA GLY A 144 -10.96 -11.06 -23.48
C GLY A 144 -11.30 -11.87 -22.22
N SER A 145 -12.54 -12.37 -22.16
CA SER A 145 -13.07 -13.17 -21.05
C SER A 145 -12.46 -14.57 -20.92
N ASP A 146 -11.81 -15.09 -21.97
CA ASP A 146 -11.19 -16.41 -21.96
C ASP A 146 -9.79 -16.40 -21.31
N ALA A 147 -9.27 -15.22 -20.99
CA ALA A 147 -7.99 -15.03 -20.30
C ALA A 147 -8.13 -15.29 -18.79
N VAL A 148 -8.30 -16.56 -18.42
CA VAL A 148 -8.45 -17.01 -17.03
C VAL A 148 -7.24 -17.84 -16.60
N LEU A 149 -6.75 -17.61 -15.38
CA LEU A 149 -5.72 -18.47 -14.78
C LEU A 149 -6.35 -19.74 -14.20
N PRO A 150 -5.69 -20.90 -14.33
CA PRO A 150 -6.12 -22.09 -13.61
C PRO A 150 -6.05 -21.88 -12.08
N PRO A 151 -6.69 -22.74 -11.28
CA PRO A 151 -6.56 -22.69 -9.82
C PRO A 151 -5.11 -22.91 -9.38
N GLY A 152 -4.60 -22.00 -8.55
CA GLY A 152 -3.24 -22.09 -8.00
C GLY A 152 -2.81 -20.80 -7.32
N VAL A 153 -1.65 -20.85 -6.66
CA VAL A 153 -1.02 -19.67 -6.05
C VAL A 153 0.04 -19.14 -7.01
N TYR A 154 -0.24 -17.95 -7.56
CA TYR A 154 0.65 -17.30 -8.54
C TYR A 154 1.41 -16.16 -7.88
N THR A 155 2.73 -16.19 -8.03
CA THR A 155 3.58 -15.02 -7.80
C THR A 155 3.57 -14.11 -9.03
N LEU A 156 4.07 -12.88 -8.89
CA LEU A 156 4.27 -11.97 -10.02
C LEU A 156 5.08 -12.61 -11.16
N GLN A 157 5.96 -13.55 -10.84
CA GLN A 157 6.66 -14.26 -11.90
C GLN A 157 5.81 -15.32 -12.56
N ASP A 158 5.11 -16.14 -11.81
CA ASP A 158 4.36 -17.24 -12.39
C ASP A 158 3.37 -16.68 -13.44
N LEU A 159 2.84 -15.48 -13.17
CA LEU A 159 2.06 -14.67 -14.11
C LEU A 159 2.83 -14.26 -15.38
N ARG A 160 4.10 -13.86 -15.27
CA ARG A 160 4.98 -13.53 -16.40
C ARG A 160 5.31 -14.72 -17.27
N VAL A 161 5.61 -15.88 -16.67
CA VAL A 161 5.88 -17.11 -17.42
C VAL A 161 4.63 -17.52 -18.18
N PHE A 162 3.49 -17.57 -17.48
CA PHE A 162 2.20 -17.87 -18.09
C PHE A 162 1.84 -16.86 -19.20
N GLY A 163 2.05 -15.57 -18.94
CA GLY A 163 1.87 -14.51 -19.91
C GLY A 163 2.77 -14.67 -21.14
N LYS A 164 4.02 -15.11 -20.96
CA LYS A 164 4.95 -15.37 -22.07
C LYS A 164 4.54 -16.59 -22.89
N GLU A 165 4.09 -17.67 -22.26
CA GLU A 165 3.64 -18.89 -22.92
C GLU A 165 2.35 -18.68 -23.73
N LYS A 166 1.40 -17.92 -23.18
CA LYS A 166 0.12 -17.61 -23.83
C LYS A 166 0.18 -16.37 -24.73
N GLY A 167 1.25 -15.58 -24.64
CA GLY A 167 1.36 -14.29 -25.31
C GLY A 167 0.48 -13.19 -24.69
N TRP A 168 0.10 -13.30 -23.41
CA TRP A 168 -0.74 -12.34 -22.70
C TRP A 168 0.07 -11.41 -21.78
N CYS A 169 -0.42 -10.18 -21.60
CA CYS A 169 0.21 -9.23 -20.68
C CYS A 169 -0.02 -9.66 -19.22
N PRO A 170 1.04 -9.96 -18.45
CA PRO A 170 0.90 -10.46 -17.08
C PRO A 170 0.30 -9.42 -16.12
N TYR A 171 0.56 -8.13 -16.35
CA TYR A 171 0.02 -7.04 -15.54
C TYR A 171 -1.51 -6.96 -15.64
N PHE A 172 -2.05 -6.90 -16.86
CA PHE A 172 -3.49 -6.82 -17.08
C PHE A 172 -4.21 -8.12 -16.71
N LEU A 173 -3.55 -9.27 -16.94
CA LEU A 173 -4.05 -10.56 -16.46
C LEU A 173 -4.16 -10.60 -14.94
N ALA A 174 -3.11 -10.18 -14.21
CA ALA A 174 -3.12 -10.12 -12.75
C ALA A 174 -4.30 -9.28 -12.24
N ARG A 175 -4.48 -8.10 -12.84
CA ARG A 175 -5.55 -7.15 -12.50
C ARG A 175 -6.94 -7.75 -12.71
N HIS A 176 -7.21 -8.36 -13.87
CA HIS A 176 -8.49 -9.02 -14.14
C HIS A 176 -8.75 -10.17 -13.15
N MET A 177 -7.71 -10.93 -12.81
CA MET A 177 -7.81 -12.06 -11.89
C MET A 177 -8.02 -11.66 -10.43
N VAL A 178 -7.80 -10.39 -10.05
CA VAL A 178 -8.13 -9.89 -8.71
C VAL A 178 -9.60 -10.14 -8.39
N GLN A 179 -10.51 -10.02 -9.35
CA GLN A 179 -11.95 -10.23 -9.13
C GLN A 179 -12.29 -11.70 -8.77
N PHE A 180 -11.54 -12.65 -9.33
CA PHE A 180 -11.79 -14.09 -9.16
C PHE A 180 -10.98 -14.72 -8.01
N ALA A 181 -9.90 -14.06 -7.56
CA ALA A 181 -9.02 -14.59 -6.54
C ALA A 181 -9.65 -14.64 -5.13
N ASN A 182 -9.42 -15.73 -4.40
CA ASN A 182 -9.84 -15.88 -3.00
C ASN A 182 -8.89 -15.20 -2.01
N VAL A 183 -7.58 -15.26 -2.29
CA VAL A 183 -6.53 -14.63 -1.48
C VAL A 183 -5.74 -13.72 -2.39
N VAL A 184 -5.53 -12.48 -1.95
CA VAL A 184 -4.70 -11.53 -2.70
C VAL A 184 -3.74 -10.82 -1.75
N VAL A 185 -2.47 -10.75 -2.16
CA VAL A 185 -1.39 -10.14 -1.38
C VAL A 185 -0.95 -8.85 -2.07
N TYR A 186 -1.00 -7.72 -1.37
CA TYR A 186 -0.63 -6.40 -1.91
C TYR A 186 0.28 -5.63 -0.96
N SER A 187 0.88 -4.54 -1.44
CA SER A 187 1.46 -3.54 -0.53
C SER A 187 0.38 -2.65 0.08
N TYR A 188 0.63 -2.11 1.28
CA TYR A 188 -0.21 -1.10 1.94
C TYR A 188 -0.64 0.04 1.02
N GLN A 189 0.25 0.48 0.15
CA GLN A 189 0.01 1.60 -0.76
C GLN A 189 -1.18 1.32 -1.70
N TYR A 190 -1.37 0.08 -2.14
CA TYR A 190 -2.48 -0.27 -3.03
C TYR A 190 -3.85 -0.13 -2.38
N LEU A 191 -3.93 -0.20 -1.04
CA LEU A 191 -5.18 -0.10 -0.29
C LEU A 191 -5.36 1.26 0.38
N LEU A 192 -4.28 1.86 0.88
CA LEU A 192 -4.31 3.10 1.65
C LEU A 192 -4.08 4.34 0.79
N ASP A 193 -3.30 4.24 -0.28
CA ASP A 193 -3.15 5.36 -1.20
C ASP A 193 -4.44 5.48 -2.01
N PRO A 194 -5.21 6.56 -1.85
CA PRO A 194 -6.44 6.69 -2.58
C PRO A 194 -6.19 6.71 -4.11
N LYS A 195 -4.96 7.07 -4.56
CA LYS A 195 -4.52 7.08 -5.98
C LYS A 195 -4.70 5.73 -6.64
N VAL A 196 -4.47 4.69 -5.87
CA VAL A 196 -4.46 3.32 -6.36
C VAL A 196 -5.66 2.54 -5.83
N ALA A 197 -6.10 2.84 -4.61
CA ALA A 197 -7.20 2.14 -3.95
C ALA A 197 -8.52 2.23 -4.72
N GLY A 198 -8.80 3.35 -5.41
CA GLY A 198 -10.02 3.52 -6.21
C GLY A 198 -10.15 2.53 -7.37
N ILE A 199 -9.04 1.95 -7.84
CA ILE A 199 -9.01 0.96 -8.92
C ILE A 199 -9.42 -0.41 -8.37
N ILE A 200 -8.86 -0.78 -7.23
CA ILE A 200 -9.03 -2.11 -6.64
C ILE A 200 -10.35 -2.19 -5.86
N SER A 201 -10.76 -1.12 -5.19
CA SER A 201 -11.98 -1.10 -4.36
C SER A 201 -13.25 -1.38 -5.17
N LYS A 202 -13.33 -0.92 -6.42
CA LYS A 202 -14.47 -1.21 -7.32
C LYS A 202 -14.55 -2.69 -7.70
N GLU A 203 -13.41 -3.37 -7.72
CA GLU A 203 -13.28 -4.80 -8.03
C GLU A 203 -13.50 -5.68 -6.78
N MET A 204 -13.64 -5.07 -5.60
CA MET A 204 -13.78 -5.72 -4.28
C MET A 204 -15.24 -5.81 -3.79
N GLN A 205 -16.14 -6.36 -4.61
CA GLN A 205 -17.59 -6.40 -4.31
C GLN A 205 -18.03 -7.47 -3.28
N ARG A 206 -17.10 -8.28 -2.73
CA ARG A 206 -17.42 -9.40 -1.81
C ARG A 206 -17.02 -9.08 -0.36
N GLU A 207 -17.65 -9.74 0.60
CA GLU A 207 -17.20 -9.74 2.00
C GLU A 207 -15.72 -10.13 2.05
N SER A 208 -14.89 -9.20 2.55
CA SER A 208 -13.44 -9.32 2.52
C SER A 208 -12.85 -9.10 3.90
N VAL A 209 -11.88 -9.93 4.27
CA VAL A 209 -11.05 -9.77 5.47
C VAL A 209 -9.73 -9.15 5.06
N VAL A 210 -9.41 -8.00 5.66
CA VAL A 210 -8.16 -7.27 5.42
C VAL A 210 -7.20 -7.50 6.58
N VAL A 211 -6.00 -7.97 6.27
CA VAL A 211 -4.91 -8.17 7.23
C VAL A 211 -3.79 -7.20 6.91
N PHE A 212 -3.44 -6.33 7.86
CA PHE A 212 -2.23 -5.51 7.78
C PHE A 212 -1.10 -6.16 8.59
N ASP A 213 -0.07 -6.68 7.91
CA ASP A 213 1.08 -7.31 8.57
C ASP A 213 2.24 -6.34 8.72
N GLU A 214 2.82 -6.22 9.92
CA GLU A 214 3.80 -5.18 10.32
C GLU A 214 3.23 -3.74 10.28
N ALA A 215 2.01 -3.59 10.81
CA ALA A 215 1.16 -2.39 10.76
C ALA A 215 1.64 -1.17 11.59
N HIS A 216 2.87 -1.17 12.13
CA HIS A 216 3.36 -0.09 13.01
C HIS A 216 3.65 1.23 12.30
N ASN A 217 3.73 1.22 10.96
CA ASN A 217 4.00 2.38 10.11
C ASN A 217 2.78 2.82 9.29
N ILE A 218 1.57 2.31 9.58
CA ILE A 218 0.37 2.67 8.81
C ILE A 218 0.13 4.18 8.84
N ASP A 219 0.36 4.83 9.99
CA ASP A 219 0.27 6.29 10.14
C ASP A 219 1.17 7.03 9.15
N ASN A 220 2.45 6.64 9.08
CA ASN A 220 3.40 7.23 8.15
C ASN A 220 2.99 7.00 6.69
N VAL A 221 2.51 5.81 6.34
CA VAL A 221 2.03 5.51 4.97
C VAL A 221 0.84 6.39 4.60
N CYS A 222 -0.12 6.56 5.52
CA CYS A 222 -1.26 7.44 5.31
C CYS A 222 -0.84 8.92 5.18
N ILE A 223 0.13 9.37 5.99
CA ILE A 223 0.67 10.72 5.92
C ILE A 223 1.36 10.93 4.57
N GLU A 224 2.22 10.01 4.15
CA GLU A 224 2.94 10.08 2.87
C GLU A 224 1.99 10.08 1.66
N ALA A 225 0.94 9.25 1.68
CA ALA A 225 -0.02 9.12 0.57
C ALA A 225 -0.72 10.45 0.21
N LEU A 226 -0.98 11.30 1.22
CA LEU A 226 -1.63 12.61 1.03
C LEU A 226 -0.66 13.79 1.13
N SER A 227 0.63 13.53 1.34
CA SER A 227 1.67 14.56 1.43
C SER A 227 2.20 14.93 0.05
N VAL A 228 2.39 16.23 -0.18
CA VAL A 228 2.94 16.75 -1.43
C VAL A 228 4.06 17.73 -1.12
N SER A 229 5.23 17.49 -1.70
CA SER A 229 6.40 18.35 -1.52
C SER A 229 6.63 19.21 -2.76
N VAL A 230 6.49 20.52 -2.62
CA VAL A 230 6.77 21.49 -3.69
C VAL A 230 8.14 22.12 -3.45
N ARG A 231 9.12 21.81 -4.32
CA ARG A 231 10.48 22.35 -4.27
C ARG A 231 10.66 23.43 -5.35
N ARG A 232 11.76 24.20 -5.26
CA ARG A 232 12.14 25.19 -6.30
C ARG A 232 12.24 24.54 -7.69
N GLN A 233 12.84 23.34 -7.75
CA GLN A 233 12.92 22.53 -8.97
C GLN A 233 11.53 22.19 -9.52
N THR A 234 10.57 21.86 -8.65
CA THR A 234 9.17 21.61 -9.02
C THR A 234 8.53 22.84 -9.69
N ILE A 235 8.75 24.03 -9.15
CA ILE A 235 8.22 25.28 -9.73
C ILE A 235 8.84 25.60 -11.09
N GLU A 236 10.16 25.43 -11.21
CA GLU A 236 10.88 25.65 -12.47
C GLU A 236 10.45 24.64 -13.55
N GLY A 237 10.34 23.36 -13.17
CA GLY A 237 9.83 22.29 -14.03
C GLY A 237 8.39 22.56 -14.49
N ALA A 238 7.50 22.90 -13.55
CA ALA A 238 6.11 23.25 -13.85
C ALA A 238 6.01 24.45 -14.81
N THR A 239 6.87 25.46 -14.66
CA THR A 239 6.92 26.60 -15.59
C THR A 239 7.29 26.18 -17.01
N ARG A 240 8.23 25.23 -17.17
CA ARG A 240 8.58 24.65 -18.48
C ARG A 240 7.42 23.84 -19.05
N ASN A 241 6.79 22.98 -18.23
CA ASN A 241 5.64 22.18 -18.64
C ASN A 241 4.46 23.05 -19.12
N ILE A 242 4.12 24.12 -18.41
CA ILE A 242 3.03 25.04 -18.81
C ILE A 242 3.35 25.68 -20.17
N ARG A 243 4.59 26.11 -20.39
CA ARG A 243 5.00 26.72 -21.67
C ARG A 243 4.88 25.73 -22.82
N TRP A 244 5.25 24.47 -22.57
CA TRP A 244 5.13 23.39 -23.53
C TRP A 244 3.65 23.08 -23.83
N LEU A 245 2.82 22.90 -22.80
CA LEU A 245 1.38 22.63 -22.94
C LEU A 245 0.68 23.74 -23.72
N ARG A 246 1.07 25.00 -23.51
CA ARG A 246 0.52 26.13 -24.27
C ARG A 246 0.81 26.03 -25.76
N ARG A 247 2.07 25.78 -26.13
CA ARG A 247 2.46 25.61 -27.55
C ARG A 247 1.75 24.42 -28.19
N LEU A 248 1.61 23.32 -27.45
CA LEU A 248 0.93 22.14 -27.96
C LEU A 248 -0.58 22.39 -28.13
N THR A 249 -1.21 23.08 -27.18
CA THR A 249 -2.62 23.49 -27.30
C THR A 249 -2.84 24.41 -28.51
N GLU A 250 -1.94 25.37 -28.77
CA GLU A 250 -2.00 26.26 -29.95
C GLU A 250 -1.91 25.47 -31.27
N ARG A 251 -0.98 24.51 -31.36
CA ARG A 251 -0.85 23.61 -32.52
C ARG A 251 -2.07 22.70 -32.70
N PHE A 252 -2.56 22.13 -31.60
CA PHE A 252 -3.70 21.23 -31.62
C PHE A 252 -5.00 21.96 -32.00
N LYS A 253 -5.16 23.22 -31.61
CA LYS A 253 -6.27 24.07 -32.04
C LYS A 253 -6.27 24.33 -33.56
N ALA A 254 -5.09 24.47 -34.16
CA ALA A 254 -4.95 24.63 -35.61
C ALA A 254 -5.25 23.32 -36.37
N THR A 255 -5.00 22.16 -35.76
CA THR A 255 -5.14 20.85 -36.42
C THR A 255 -6.50 20.21 -36.17
N ASN A 256 -6.97 20.21 -34.92
CA ASN A 256 -8.12 19.44 -34.43
C ASN A 256 -8.98 20.22 -33.40
N ALA A 257 -9.56 21.34 -33.83
CA ALA A 257 -10.45 22.15 -32.99
C ALA A 257 -11.71 21.40 -32.50
N GLY A 258 -12.15 20.36 -33.21
CA GLY A 258 -13.34 19.58 -32.87
C GLY A 258 -13.23 18.84 -31.54
N ARG A 259 -12.09 18.23 -31.23
CA ARG A 259 -11.86 17.50 -29.96
C ARG A 259 -11.85 18.42 -28.75
N LEU A 260 -11.25 19.61 -28.86
CA LEU A 260 -11.29 20.62 -27.80
C LEU A 260 -12.71 21.12 -27.52
N ARG A 261 -13.56 21.20 -28.56
CA ARG A 261 -14.99 21.51 -28.39
C ARG A 261 -15.76 20.36 -27.74
N ALA A 262 -15.47 19.11 -28.11
CA ALA A 262 -16.06 17.94 -27.48
C ALA A 262 -15.68 17.84 -25.99
N GLU A 263 -14.42 18.11 -25.64
CA GLU A 263 -13.97 18.21 -24.25
C GLU A 263 -14.74 19.32 -23.50
N TYR A 264 -14.85 20.51 -24.09
CA TYR A 264 -15.61 21.61 -23.49
C TYR A 264 -17.05 21.19 -23.16
N ASN A 265 -17.75 20.56 -24.11
CA ASN A 265 -19.13 20.11 -23.90
C ASN A 265 -19.22 19.07 -22.77
N ARG A 266 -18.30 18.08 -22.73
CA ARG A 266 -18.22 17.11 -21.62
C ARG A 266 -18.03 17.79 -20.26
N LEU A 267 -17.20 18.83 -20.19
CA LEU A 267 -16.97 19.58 -18.95
C LEU A 267 -18.18 20.43 -18.53
N VAL A 268 -19.05 20.84 -19.46
CA VAL A 268 -20.31 21.55 -19.18
C VAL A 268 -21.38 20.60 -18.65
N GLU A 269 -21.50 19.42 -19.24
CA GLU A 269 -22.49 18.39 -18.87
C GLU A 269 -22.16 17.71 -17.53
N GLY A 270 -20.94 17.91 -17.03
CA GLY A 270 -20.47 17.45 -15.72
C GLY A 270 -19.59 16.21 -15.82
N LEU A 271 -18.65 16.07 -14.88
CA LEU A 271 -17.70 14.94 -14.82
C LEU A 271 -18.37 13.57 -14.55
N ALA A 272 -19.69 13.55 -14.30
CA ALA A 272 -20.46 12.40 -13.87
C ALA A 272 -20.57 11.25 -14.90
N GLN A 273 -20.28 11.48 -16.18
CA GLN A 273 -20.20 10.40 -17.18
C GLN A 273 -18.80 9.78 -17.35
N SER A 274 -17.87 10.04 -16.42
CA SER A 274 -16.58 9.34 -16.40
C SER A 274 -16.70 7.84 -16.08
N GLY A 275 -17.92 7.34 -15.84
CA GLY A 275 -18.24 5.91 -15.75
C GLY A 275 -18.18 5.15 -17.08
N ASN A 276 -18.04 5.82 -18.23
CA ASN A 276 -18.01 5.19 -19.56
C ASN A 276 -16.66 5.28 -20.29
N LEU A 277 -15.58 5.64 -19.58
CA LEU A 277 -14.23 5.58 -20.14
C LEU A 277 -13.74 4.11 -20.15
N PRO A 278 -13.00 3.67 -21.18
CA PRO A 278 -12.43 2.33 -21.22
C PRO A 278 -11.67 2.01 -19.92
N ILE A 279 -11.69 0.74 -19.51
CA ILE A 279 -11.09 0.25 -18.23
C ILE A 279 -9.57 0.58 -18.12
N SER A 280 -8.91 0.82 -19.25
CA SER A 280 -7.52 1.30 -19.33
C SER A 280 -7.33 2.72 -18.81
N ASP A 281 -8.36 3.56 -18.92
CA ASP A 281 -8.32 4.99 -18.65
C ASP A 281 -8.90 5.34 -17.27
N THR A 282 -9.40 4.34 -16.51
CA THR A 282 -10.01 4.50 -15.17
C THR A 282 -9.05 4.97 -14.07
N TRP A 283 -7.79 5.23 -14.41
CA TRP A 283 -6.79 5.93 -13.58
C TRP A 283 -7.11 7.43 -13.34
N LEU A 284 -8.28 7.85 -13.82
CA LEU A 284 -8.73 9.22 -14.02
C LEU A 284 -9.33 9.95 -12.81
N ALA A 285 -9.48 9.28 -11.67
CA ALA A 285 -10.04 9.95 -10.49
C ALA A 285 -8.92 10.67 -9.75
N ASN A 286 -9.09 11.99 -9.50
CA ASN A 286 -8.36 12.61 -8.42
C ASN A 286 -8.67 11.87 -7.11
N PRO A 287 -7.67 11.22 -6.51
CA PRO A 287 -7.90 10.32 -5.41
C PRO A 287 -7.99 11.03 -4.06
N ALA A 288 -7.47 12.25 -3.98
CA ALA A 288 -7.55 13.07 -2.80
C ALA A 288 -8.92 13.76 -2.64
N LEU A 289 -9.90 13.45 -3.49
CA LEU A 289 -11.25 13.99 -3.40
C LEU A 289 -12.20 12.93 -2.80
N PRO A 290 -12.96 13.27 -1.74
CA PRO A 290 -14.13 12.49 -1.36
C PRO A 290 -15.05 12.25 -2.56
N HIS A 291 -15.65 11.06 -2.65
CA HIS A 291 -16.55 10.67 -3.75
C HIS A 291 -17.68 11.69 -4.01
N ASP A 292 -18.07 12.48 -3.02
CA ASP A 292 -19.12 13.50 -3.14
C ASP A 292 -18.70 14.74 -3.95
N ILE A 293 -17.40 15.10 -3.96
CA ILE A 293 -16.89 16.26 -4.71
C ILE A 293 -16.72 15.93 -6.20
N SER A 294 -16.56 14.65 -6.54
CA SER A 294 -16.40 14.16 -7.92
C SER A 294 -17.63 14.34 -8.82
N LYS A 295 -18.78 14.73 -8.25
CA LYS A 295 -20.06 14.89 -8.97
C LYS A 295 -20.34 16.34 -9.39
N GLU A 296 -19.52 17.30 -8.99
CA GLU A 296 -19.75 18.71 -9.31
C GLU A 296 -19.26 19.08 -10.72
N ALA A 297 -20.00 19.97 -11.38
CA ALA A 297 -19.59 20.52 -12.68
C ALA A 297 -18.35 21.42 -12.55
N VAL A 298 -17.43 21.28 -13.48
CA VAL A 298 -16.17 22.07 -13.51
C VAL A 298 -16.49 23.57 -13.66
N PRO A 299 -15.89 24.45 -12.83
CA PRO A 299 -16.10 25.89 -12.92
C PRO A 299 -15.83 26.46 -14.31
N GLY A 300 -16.69 27.37 -14.75
CA GLY A 300 -16.62 27.98 -16.10
C GLY A 300 -15.25 28.57 -16.44
N ASN A 301 -14.58 29.15 -15.44
CA ASN A 301 -13.29 29.84 -15.56
C ASN A 301 -12.14 28.92 -15.99
N ILE A 302 -12.24 27.61 -15.77
CA ILE A 302 -11.19 26.64 -16.14
C ILE A 302 -11.62 25.67 -17.25
N ARG A 303 -12.81 25.84 -17.84
CA ARG A 303 -13.30 24.94 -18.92
C ARG A 303 -12.46 25.04 -20.19
N ARG A 304 -12.02 26.24 -20.56
CA ARG A 304 -11.15 26.41 -21.75
C ARG A 304 -9.69 26.19 -21.35
N ALA A 305 -8.96 25.42 -22.16
CA ALA A 305 -7.55 25.11 -21.94
C ALA A 305 -6.66 26.36 -21.77
N GLU A 306 -6.88 27.40 -22.58
CA GLU A 306 -6.11 28.66 -22.52
C GLU A 306 -6.27 29.38 -21.17
N HIS A 307 -7.51 29.44 -20.65
CA HIS A 307 -7.78 30.04 -19.35
C HIS A 307 -7.21 29.19 -18.22
N PHE A 308 -7.33 27.86 -18.32
CA PHE A 308 -6.75 26.95 -17.34
C PHE A 308 -5.22 27.08 -17.26
N LEU A 309 -4.52 27.13 -18.40
CA LEU A 309 -3.06 27.35 -18.42
C LEU A 309 -2.65 28.73 -17.87
N SER A 310 -3.50 29.75 -18.05
CA SER A 310 -3.31 31.07 -17.43
C SER A 310 -3.46 31.01 -15.91
N VAL A 311 -4.44 30.26 -15.40
CA VAL A 311 -4.64 30.02 -13.96
C VAL A 311 -3.46 29.28 -13.36
N LEU A 312 -2.99 28.19 -13.99
CA LEU A 312 -1.81 27.45 -13.54
C LEU A 312 -0.55 28.31 -13.52
N ARG A 313 -0.36 29.18 -14.53
CA ARG A 313 0.77 30.11 -14.55
C ARG A 313 0.74 31.08 -13.37
N ARG A 314 -0.43 31.66 -13.07
CA ARG A 314 -0.62 32.56 -11.93
C ARG A 314 -0.39 31.84 -10.59
N LEU A 315 -0.90 30.61 -10.47
CA LEU A 315 -0.69 29.77 -9.29
C LEU A 315 0.81 29.49 -9.06
N VAL A 316 1.53 29.05 -10.09
CA VAL A 316 2.98 28.78 -10.02
C VAL A 316 3.77 30.05 -9.64
N GLN A 317 3.36 31.22 -10.15
CA GLN A 317 3.98 32.51 -9.77
C GLN A 317 3.71 32.88 -8.31
N CYS A 318 2.49 32.69 -7.82
CA CYS A 318 2.14 32.91 -6.41
C CYS A 318 2.95 32.00 -5.48
N LEU A 319 3.05 30.70 -5.81
CA LEU A 319 3.85 29.74 -5.06
C LEU A 319 5.35 30.09 -5.09
N LYS A 320 5.85 30.57 -6.24
CA LYS A 320 7.23 31.03 -6.36
C LYS A 320 7.51 32.22 -5.44
N GLY A 321 6.65 33.24 -5.46
CA GLY A 321 6.78 34.40 -4.59
C GLY A 321 6.76 34.04 -3.11
N ARG A 322 5.95 33.04 -2.72
CA ARG A 322 5.90 32.52 -1.34
C ARG A 322 7.13 31.73 -0.92
N LEU A 323 7.74 30.95 -1.82
CA LEU A 323 9.01 30.28 -1.52
C LEU A 323 10.18 31.27 -1.42
N GLU A 324 10.11 32.41 -2.11
CA GLU A 324 11.13 33.45 -2.09
C GLU A 324 10.97 34.40 -0.90
N SER A 325 9.75 34.62 -0.40
CA SER A 325 9.48 35.56 0.70
C SER A 325 9.92 35.08 2.09
N GLY A 326 10.34 33.82 2.24
CA GLY A 326 10.95 33.33 3.48
C GLY A 326 10.03 33.33 4.71
N ASN A 327 8.71 33.28 4.52
CA ASN A 327 7.77 33.10 5.63
C ASN A 327 7.84 31.65 6.13
N PHE A 328 8.76 31.42 7.08
CA PHE A 328 8.99 30.11 7.68
C PHE A 328 7.95 29.80 8.75
N GLY A 329 7.53 28.54 8.79
CA GLY A 329 6.63 28.03 9.83
C GLY A 329 5.41 27.28 9.29
N LYS A 330 4.56 26.87 10.23
CA LYS A 330 3.34 26.12 9.98
C LYS A 330 2.21 27.08 9.57
N VAL A 331 1.60 26.83 8.42
CA VAL A 331 0.49 27.62 7.87
C VAL A 331 -0.73 26.73 7.64
N ASP A 332 -1.92 27.21 8.00
CA ASP A 332 -3.18 26.52 7.75
C ASP A 332 -3.57 26.60 6.27
N PRO A 333 -4.14 25.54 5.66
CA PRO A 333 -4.54 25.54 4.26
C PRO A 333 -5.43 26.73 3.86
N GLN A 334 -6.36 27.11 4.73
CA GLN A 334 -7.28 28.23 4.47
C GLN A 334 -6.54 29.56 4.21
N LYS A 335 -5.47 29.84 4.97
CA LYS A 335 -4.67 31.06 4.78
C LYS A 335 -3.98 31.09 3.42
N ILE A 336 -3.63 29.93 2.87
CA ILE A 336 -3.05 29.84 1.53
C ILE A 336 -4.13 29.99 0.47
N VAL A 337 -5.29 29.38 0.65
CA VAL A 337 -6.44 29.60 -0.25
C VAL A 337 -6.81 31.08 -0.34
N ASP A 338 -6.91 31.75 0.81
CA ASP A 338 -7.25 33.17 0.89
C ASP A 338 -6.18 34.04 0.22
N ALA A 339 -4.89 33.74 0.44
CA ALA A 339 -3.80 34.45 -0.21
C ALA A 339 -3.72 34.20 -1.72
N VAL A 340 -3.97 32.96 -2.18
CA VAL A 340 -4.04 32.64 -3.61
C VAL A 340 -5.20 33.38 -4.27
N ASN A 341 -6.33 33.55 -3.58
CA ASN A 341 -7.44 34.35 -4.06
C ASN A 341 -7.08 35.84 -4.14
N LEU A 342 -6.44 36.39 -3.10
CA LEU A 342 -6.06 37.81 -3.04
C LEU A 342 -4.92 38.18 -4.03
N ASP A 343 -3.85 37.38 -4.06
CA ASP A 343 -2.63 37.69 -4.82
C ASP A 343 -2.74 37.26 -6.30
N ALA A 344 -3.42 36.15 -6.58
CA ALA A 344 -3.50 35.57 -7.91
C ALA A 344 -4.89 35.67 -8.56
N GLY A 345 -5.92 36.09 -7.82
CA GLY A 345 -7.29 36.18 -8.32
C GLY A 345 -7.87 34.83 -8.74
N ILE A 346 -7.51 33.76 -8.03
CA ILE A 346 -7.95 32.39 -8.33
C ILE A 346 -9.04 31.96 -7.35
N ASP A 347 -10.22 31.63 -7.87
CA ASP A 347 -11.33 31.15 -7.06
C ASP A 347 -10.98 29.86 -6.31
N PRO A 348 -11.29 29.74 -5.00
CA PRO A 348 -11.07 28.52 -4.23
C PRO A 348 -11.71 27.28 -4.85
N LYS A 349 -12.88 27.45 -5.48
CA LYS A 349 -13.57 26.35 -6.18
C LYS A 349 -12.76 25.83 -7.37
N SER A 350 -12.02 26.69 -8.07
CA SER A 350 -11.18 26.29 -9.21
C SER A 350 -9.99 25.43 -8.78
N LEU A 351 -9.44 25.66 -7.57
CA LEU A 351 -8.32 24.87 -7.03
C LEU A 351 -8.70 23.39 -6.84
N LYS A 352 -9.94 23.11 -6.45
CA LYS A 352 -10.46 21.74 -6.25
C LYS A 352 -10.44 20.87 -7.52
N PHE A 353 -10.48 21.47 -8.70
CA PHE A 353 -10.56 20.75 -9.97
C PHE A 353 -9.25 20.82 -10.76
N CYS A 354 -8.17 21.34 -10.19
CA CYS A 354 -6.90 21.52 -10.90
C CYS A 354 -6.34 20.20 -11.45
N TYR A 355 -6.36 19.13 -10.64
CA TYR A 355 -5.89 17.82 -11.07
C TYR A 355 -6.74 17.24 -12.21
N ASP A 356 -8.06 17.11 -12.00
CA ASP A 356 -8.96 16.52 -12.98
C ASP A 356 -8.91 17.29 -14.30
N ARG A 357 -8.83 18.62 -14.23
CA ARG A 357 -8.73 19.47 -15.41
C ARG A 357 -7.40 19.27 -16.15
N LEU A 358 -6.27 19.18 -15.44
CA LEU A 358 -4.97 18.90 -16.05
C LEU A 358 -4.99 17.54 -16.73
N HIS A 359 -5.51 16.52 -16.06
CA HIS A 359 -5.56 15.16 -16.62
C HIS A 359 -6.46 15.09 -17.86
N SER A 360 -7.67 15.68 -17.81
CA SER A 360 -8.56 15.81 -18.98
C SER A 360 -7.87 16.50 -20.16
N LEU A 361 -7.10 17.55 -19.87
CA LEU A 361 -6.33 18.25 -20.91
C LEU A 361 -5.22 17.36 -21.48
N MET A 362 -4.47 16.64 -20.64
CA MET A 362 -3.39 15.74 -21.10
C MET A 362 -3.93 14.62 -22.01
N LEU A 363 -5.10 14.07 -21.70
CA LEU A 363 -5.78 13.09 -22.56
C LEU A 363 -6.22 13.70 -23.88
N THR A 364 -6.85 14.87 -23.84
CA THR A 364 -7.32 15.56 -25.06
C THR A 364 -6.16 15.92 -25.98
N LEU A 365 -4.99 16.19 -25.40
CA LEU A 365 -3.74 16.50 -26.10
C LEU A 365 -2.90 15.26 -26.44
N GLU A 366 -3.39 14.05 -26.17
CA GLU A 366 -2.74 12.76 -26.49
C GLU A 366 -1.31 12.61 -25.94
N ILE A 367 -1.04 13.19 -24.77
CA ILE A 367 0.30 13.14 -24.16
C ILE A 367 0.57 11.74 -23.64
N THR A 368 1.58 11.07 -24.21
CA THR A 368 1.97 9.70 -23.84
C THR A 368 3.00 9.64 -22.71
N ASP A 369 3.90 10.62 -22.63
CA ASP A 369 4.95 10.65 -21.61
C ASP A 369 4.51 11.51 -20.42
N THR A 370 3.98 10.87 -19.38
CA THR A 370 3.52 11.58 -18.18
C THR A 370 4.66 12.00 -17.25
N ASP A 371 5.80 11.32 -17.32
CA ASP A 371 6.92 11.55 -16.40
C ASP A 371 7.53 12.93 -16.63
N GLU A 372 7.52 13.41 -17.88
CA GLU A 372 7.93 14.77 -18.21
C GLU A 372 7.05 15.86 -17.57
N PHE A 373 5.79 15.53 -17.22
CA PHE A 373 4.81 16.45 -16.63
C PHE A 373 4.62 16.26 -15.12
N LEU A 374 5.48 15.45 -14.47
CA LEU A 374 5.38 15.18 -13.03
C LEU A 374 5.34 16.48 -12.21
N HIS A 375 6.17 17.46 -12.57
CA HIS A 375 6.26 18.72 -11.83
C HIS A 375 4.94 19.51 -11.83
N ILE A 376 4.26 19.62 -12.98
CA ILE A 376 2.98 20.33 -13.05
C ILE A 376 1.85 19.52 -12.40
N GLN A 377 1.92 18.18 -12.47
CA GLN A 377 1.01 17.30 -11.74
C GLN A 377 1.14 17.50 -10.23
N THR A 378 2.37 17.54 -9.68
CA THR A 378 2.61 17.83 -8.26
C THR A 378 1.99 19.17 -7.81
N ILE A 379 2.07 20.21 -8.66
CA ILE A 379 1.44 21.50 -8.36
C ILE A 379 -0.09 21.40 -8.36
N CYS A 380 -0.67 20.62 -9.26
CA CYS A 380 -2.12 20.40 -9.32
C CYS A 380 -2.63 19.53 -8.17
N ASP A 381 -1.86 18.52 -7.75
CA ASP A 381 -2.12 17.72 -6.54
C ASP A 381 -2.15 18.64 -5.31
N PHE A 382 -1.12 19.46 -5.15
CA PHE A 382 -1.04 20.46 -4.07
C PHE A 382 -2.25 21.41 -4.08
N ALA A 383 -2.57 21.99 -5.24
CA ALA A 383 -3.70 22.90 -5.38
C ALA A 383 -5.02 22.24 -4.98
N THR A 384 -5.22 21.00 -5.38
CA THR A 384 -6.45 20.27 -5.09
C THR A 384 -6.56 19.89 -3.62
N LEU A 385 -5.47 19.43 -3.00
CA LEU A 385 -5.43 19.13 -1.58
C LEU A 385 -5.76 20.36 -0.73
N VAL A 386 -5.13 21.49 -1.03
CA VAL A 386 -5.34 22.76 -0.32
C VAL A 386 -6.74 23.31 -0.55
N GLY A 387 -7.30 23.15 -1.77
CA GLY A 387 -8.67 23.55 -2.08
C GLY A 387 -9.75 22.65 -1.44
N THR A 388 -9.41 21.40 -1.11
CA THR A 388 -10.36 20.39 -0.63
C THR A 388 -10.36 20.27 0.89
N TYR A 389 -9.17 20.14 1.48
CA TYR A 389 -9.01 19.87 2.89
C TYR A 389 -8.67 21.14 3.67
N THR A 390 -9.70 21.72 4.29
CA THR A 390 -9.56 22.92 5.13
C THR A 390 -9.16 22.61 6.57
N ARG A 391 -9.33 21.36 7.02
CA ARG A 391 -9.03 20.88 8.37
C ARG A 391 -8.15 19.63 8.32
N GLY A 392 -7.30 19.45 9.32
CA GLY A 392 -6.43 18.26 9.48
C GLY A 392 -5.11 18.32 8.71
N PHE A 393 -4.99 19.20 7.72
CA PHE A 393 -3.75 19.43 6.96
C PHE A 393 -3.02 20.66 7.45
N SER A 394 -1.70 20.68 7.23
CA SER A 394 -0.86 21.83 7.55
C SER A 394 0.22 21.96 6.50
N ILE A 395 0.52 23.19 6.13
CA ILE A 395 1.54 23.50 5.12
C ILE A 395 2.76 23.97 5.87
N ILE A 396 3.86 23.26 5.69
CA ILE A 396 5.12 23.52 6.37
C ILE A 396 6.06 24.16 5.37
N THR A 397 6.46 25.40 5.63
CA THR A 397 7.50 26.09 4.86
C THR A 397 8.79 26.04 5.65
N GLU A 398 9.69 25.14 5.27
CA GLU A 398 11.01 25.00 5.87
C GLU A 398 12.08 25.68 4.99
N PRO A 399 13.02 26.45 5.57
CA PRO A 399 14.29 26.68 4.91
C PRO A 399 15.03 25.35 4.89
N TYR A 400 15.56 24.93 3.74
CA TYR A 400 16.37 23.70 3.65
C TYR A 400 17.36 23.54 4.82
N ASP A 401 17.28 22.42 5.55
CA ASP A 401 18.36 21.42 5.68
C ASP A 401 17.82 20.13 6.36
N GLU A 402 17.97 18.99 5.69
CA GLU A 402 17.77 17.62 6.21
C GLU A 402 18.77 17.28 7.36
N ARG A 403 19.64 18.22 7.76
CA ARG A 403 20.70 18.05 8.77
C ARG A 403 20.44 18.71 10.12
N THR A 404 19.23 19.19 10.43
CA THR A 404 18.94 19.77 11.77
C THR A 404 18.42 18.70 12.75
N PRO A 405 19.24 18.17 13.69
CA PRO A 405 18.91 16.98 14.49
C PRO A 405 18.14 17.28 15.78
N HIS A 406 17.68 18.51 15.98
CA HIS A 406 17.25 19.00 17.30
C HIS A 406 15.73 18.96 17.54
N ILE A 407 14.96 18.45 16.58
CA ILE A 407 13.54 18.18 16.80
C ILE A 407 13.41 16.78 17.43
N PRO A 408 12.81 16.65 18.63
CA PRO A 408 12.59 15.34 19.25
C PRO A 408 11.63 14.52 18.38
N ASP A 409 12.18 13.53 17.69
CA ASP A 409 11.40 12.65 16.82
C ASP A 409 10.81 11.46 17.63
N PRO A 410 9.48 11.34 17.74
CA PRO A 410 8.85 10.15 18.33
C PRO A 410 9.07 8.86 17.50
N VAL A 411 9.51 8.95 16.24
CA VAL A 411 9.72 7.82 15.33
C VAL A 411 10.96 6.98 15.69
N LEU A 412 12.00 7.57 16.29
CA LEU A 412 13.23 6.89 16.71
C LEU A 412 12.97 5.68 17.62
N GLN A 413 11.94 5.74 18.47
CA GLN A 413 11.64 4.68 19.43
C GLN A 413 10.94 3.47 18.78
N ARG A 414 10.04 3.70 17.81
CA ARG A 414 9.42 2.62 17.02
C ARG A 414 10.43 1.95 16.11
N GLN A 415 11.30 2.73 15.47
CA GLN A 415 12.38 2.19 14.66
C GLN A 415 13.36 1.35 15.49
N ALA A 416 13.73 1.80 16.69
CA ALA A 416 14.58 1.02 17.59
C ALA A 416 13.92 -0.31 17.98
N ALA A 417 12.64 -0.33 18.35
CA ALA A 417 11.92 -1.57 18.66
C ALA A 417 11.82 -2.50 17.43
N GLN A 418 11.62 -1.95 16.23
CA GLN A 418 11.60 -2.72 14.98
C GLN A 418 12.96 -3.37 14.70
N CYS A 419 14.06 -2.64 14.86
CA CYS A 419 15.40 -3.18 14.68
C CYS A 419 15.69 -4.32 15.68
N VAL A 420 15.28 -4.12 16.93
CA VAL A 420 15.47 -5.09 18.02
C VAL A 420 14.65 -6.37 17.77
N GLY A 421 13.41 -6.25 17.29
CA GLY A 421 12.55 -7.40 16.97
C GLY A 421 13.07 -8.29 15.84
N ARG A 422 14.03 -7.83 15.03
CA ARG A 422 14.61 -8.62 13.91
C ARG A 422 15.73 -9.58 14.33
N VAL A 423 16.19 -9.48 15.57
CA VAL A 423 17.31 -10.30 16.09
C VAL A 423 16.88 -11.76 16.28
N ILE A 424 15.63 -12.00 16.68
CA ILE A 424 15.08 -13.34 16.94
C ILE A 424 14.18 -13.74 15.77
N ARG A 425 14.48 -14.88 15.13
CA ARG A 425 13.70 -15.40 14.00
C ARG A 425 12.96 -16.70 14.31
N SER A 426 13.35 -17.41 15.35
CA SER A 426 12.72 -18.63 15.84
C SER A 426 12.93 -18.78 17.35
N LYS A 427 12.15 -19.64 18.02
CA LYS A 427 12.37 -19.96 19.45
C LYS A 427 13.70 -20.68 19.74
N ALA A 428 14.37 -21.20 18.72
CA ALA A 428 15.70 -21.80 18.84
C ALA A 428 16.82 -20.75 18.71
N ASP A 429 16.51 -19.58 18.15
CA ASP A 429 17.47 -18.49 18.07
C ASP A 429 17.56 -17.78 19.42
N TYR A 430 18.77 -17.39 19.77
CA TYR A 430 19.03 -16.50 20.88
C TYR A 430 19.78 -15.28 20.37
N GLY A 431 19.50 -14.14 20.97
CA GLY A 431 20.16 -12.90 20.60
C GLY A 431 20.13 -11.92 21.75
N MET A 432 21.14 -11.05 21.78
CA MET A 432 21.28 -10.03 22.79
C MET A 432 20.87 -8.68 22.22
N MET A 433 20.06 -7.95 22.98
CA MET A 433 19.51 -6.65 22.58
C MET A 433 19.99 -5.60 23.59
N ILE A 434 20.87 -4.70 23.17
CA ILE A 434 21.45 -3.66 24.04
C ILE A 434 20.90 -2.29 23.64
N PHE A 435 20.27 -1.60 24.59
CA PHE A 435 19.81 -0.22 24.43
C PHE A 435 20.85 0.75 25.01
N ALA A 436 21.77 1.22 24.18
CA ALA A 436 22.91 2.05 24.60
C ALA A 436 22.58 3.55 24.71
N ASP A 437 21.57 3.91 25.52
CA ASP A 437 21.23 5.30 25.83
C ASP A 437 20.40 5.41 27.13
N GLU A 438 20.78 6.30 28.05
CA GLU A 438 20.08 6.55 29.33
C GLU A 438 18.60 6.91 29.14
N ARG A 439 18.23 7.49 27.99
CA ARG A 439 16.85 7.86 27.67
C ARG A 439 15.90 6.66 27.67
N TYR A 440 16.37 5.44 27.39
CA TYR A 440 15.52 4.23 27.43
C TYR A 440 15.12 3.82 28.85
N ALA A 441 15.88 4.23 29.88
CA ALA A 441 15.54 3.97 31.28
C ALA A 441 14.45 4.90 31.84
N ARG A 442 14.10 5.97 31.11
CA ARG A 442 13.14 6.97 31.60
C ARG A 442 11.71 6.39 31.72
N PRO A 443 10.94 6.73 32.77
CA PRO A 443 9.58 6.22 32.98
C PRO A 443 8.61 6.51 31.84
N GLY A 444 8.80 7.61 31.09
CA GLY A 444 7.96 7.94 29.93
C GLY A 444 8.29 7.15 28.64
N LYS A 445 9.40 6.41 28.62
CA LYS A 445 9.88 5.66 27.45
C LYS A 445 9.89 4.15 27.65
N ARG A 446 10.26 3.65 28.84
CA ARG A 446 10.32 2.21 29.14
C ARG A 446 8.99 1.48 28.86
N PRO A 447 7.81 1.94 29.34
CA PRO A 447 6.54 1.23 29.13
C PRO A 447 6.08 1.15 27.67
N LYS A 448 6.72 1.90 26.76
CA LYS A 448 6.40 1.90 25.33
C LYS A 448 7.13 0.81 24.55
N LEU A 449 8.02 0.04 25.18
CA LEU A 449 8.61 -1.15 24.58
C LEU A 449 7.58 -2.28 24.52
N PRO A 450 7.67 -3.19 23.54
CA PRO A 450 6.80 -4.36 23.45
C PRO A 450 6.76 -5.16 24.75
N GLY A 451 5.58 -5.67 25.11
CA GLY A 451 5.37 -6.39 26.37
C GLY A 451 6.29 -7.61 26.55
N TRP A 452 6.58 -8.31 25.46
CA TRP A 452 7.49 -9.46 25.47
C TRP A 452 8.95 -9.06 25.79
N ILE A 453 9.42 -7.88 25.36
CA ILE A 453 10.74 -7.36 25.75
C ILE A 453 10.71 -6.97 27.23
N LEU A 454 9.64 -6.27 27.64
CA LEU A 454 9.49 -5.81 29.03
C LEU A 454 9.46 -6.97 30.03
N SER A 455 8.85 -8.10 29.67
CA SER A 455 8.82 -9.30 30.52
C SER A 455 10.21 -9.89 30.81
N HIS A 456 11.19 -9.63 29.94
CA HIS A 456 12.57 -10.10 30.10
C HIS A 456 13.53 -9.00 30.58
N LEU A 457 13.09 -7.73 30.59
CA LEU A 457 13.87 -6.59 31.06
C LEU A 457 13.74 -6.43 32.59
N ARG A 458 14.58 -7.18 33.32
CA ARG A 458 14.70 -7.11 34.78
C ARG A 458 15.30 -5.79 35.23
N ASP A 459 14.96 -5.33 36.43
CA ASP A 459 15.49 -4.07 36.98
C ASP A 459 17.01 -4.10 37.18
N ALA A 460 17.59 -5.28 37.40
CA ALA A 460 19.03 -5.49 37.44
C ALA A 460 19.75 -5.21 36.11
N HIS A 461 19.03 -5.16 34.98
CA HIS A 461 19.57 -4.91 33.65
C HIS A 461 19.44 -3.45 33.19
N ILE A 462 19.08 -2.54 34.09
CA ILE A 462 18.83 -1.12 33.80
C ILE A 462 20.00 -0.28 34.29
N ASN A 463 20.38 0.75 33.53
CA ASN A 463 21.50 1.66 33.84
C ASN A 463 22.82 0.91 34.10
N LEU A 464 23.08 -0.12 33.30
CA LEU A 464 24.32 -0.87 33.35
C LEU A 464 25.49 -0.02 32.85
N SER A 465 26.64 -0.15 33.50
CA SER A 465 27.91 0.28 32.91
C SER A 465 28.32 -0.66 31.78
N THR A 466 29.21 -0.19 30.90
CA THR A 466 29.73 -1.01 29.80
C THR A 466 30.34 -2.32 30.29
N ASP A 467 31.09 -2.29 31.40
CA ASP A 467 31.74 -3.49 31.95
C ASP A 467 30.72 -4.50 32.50
N MET A 468 29.69 -4.03 33.21
CA MET A 468 28.60 -4.88 33.70
C MET A 468 27.83 -5.51 32.54
N ALA A 469 27.54 -4.72 31.50
CA ALA A 469 26.86 -5.22 30.30
C ALA A 469 27.68 -6.30 29.60
N VAL A 470 29.01 -6.14 29.48
CA VAL A 470 29.91 -7.16 28.89
C VAL A 470 29.94 -8.44 29.73
N GLN A 471 29.92 -8.33 31.06
CA GLN A 471 29.87 -9.50 31.94
C GLN A 471 28.57 -10.29 31.76
N ILE A 472 27.42 -9.61 31.79
CA ILE A 472 26.10 -10.20 31.57
C ILE A 472 26.03 -10.83 30.17
N ALA A 473 26.56 -10.15 29.16
CA ALA A 473 26.62 -10.67 27.79
C ALA A 473 27.40 -11.98 27.70
N ARG A 474 28.57 -12.07 28.34
CA ARG A 474 29.40 -13.28 28.36
C ARG A 474 28.69 -14.44 29.05
N GLU A 475 28.02 -14.17 30.16
CA GLU A 475 27.25 -15.18 30.89
C GLU A 475 26.07 -15.68 30.05
N PHE A 476 25.28 -14.77 29.48
CA PHE A 476 24.16 -15.08 28.62
C PHE A 476 24.58 -15.95 27.42
N LEU A 477 25.64 -15.56 26.70
CA LEU A 477 26.11 -16.31 25.55
C LEU A 477 26.64 -17.70 25.92
N ARG A 478 27.23 -17.87 27.11
CA ARG A 478 27.67 -19.19 27.59
C ARG A 478 26.49 -20.10 27.92
N ILE A 479 25.48 -19.59 28.61
CA ILE A 479 24.28 -20.37 28.98
C ILE A 479 23.49 -20.76 27.72
N MET A 480 23.29 -19.83 26.80
CA MET A 480 22.48 -20.06 25.60
C MET A 480 23.18 -20.90 24.52
N ALA A 481 24.51 -21.05 24.58
CA ALA A 481 25.26 -21.91 23.68
C ALA A 481 25.08 -23.42 23.96
N HIS A 482 24.47 -23.79 25.08
CA HIS A 482 24.11 -25.18 25.35
C HIS A 482 23.04 -25.68 24.35
N PRO A 483 23.07 -26.98 23.98
CA PRO A 483 22.12 -27.53 23.01
C PRO A 483 20.67 -27.36 23.50
N TYR A 484 19.85 -26.77 22.63
CA TYR A 484 18.44 -26.50 22.92
C TYR A 484 17.62 -27.78 22.87
N ASP A 485 17.07 -28.19 24.01
CA ASP A 485 16.13 -29.30 24.08
C ASP A 485 14.72 -28.84 23.67
N LYS A 486 14.23 -29.37 22.54
CA LYS A 486 12.91 -29.06 21.99
C LYS A 486 11.76 -29.61 22.83
N ALA A 487 12.02 -30.56 23.74
CA ALA A 487 11.00 -31.14 24.61
C ALA A 487 10.66 -30.28 25.84
N GLY A 488 11.50 -29.28 26.15
CA GLY A 488 11.30 -28.34 27.27
C GLY A 488 11.55 -28.99 28.64
N GLY A 489 12.64 -28.61 29.30
CA GLY A 489 12.81 -28.90 30.73
C GLY A 489 11.91 -28.01 31.60
N GLY A 490 11.11 -28.60 32.49
CA GLY A 490 10.35 -27.86 33.52
C GLY A 490 8.84 -27.68 33.28
N GLY A 491 8.18 -28.62 32.59
CA GLY A 491 6.70 -28.70 32.57
C GLY A 491 5.97 -27.71 31.64
N LYS A 492 6.67 -26.80 30.97
CA LYS A 492 6.13 -25.98 29.88
C LYS A 492 6.75 -26.40 28.55
N LYS A 493 6.03 -27.24 27.79
CA LYS A 493 6.43 -27.60 26.42
C LYS A 493 6.41 -26.35 25.55
N THR A 494 7.49 -26.11 24.80
CA THR A 494 7.61 -24.99 23.86
C THR A 494 6.88 -25.24 22.54
N LEU A 495 6.65 -26.50 22.18
CA LEU A 495 5.93 -26.97 21.00
C LEU A 495 4.79 -27.91 21.42
N LEU A 496 3.61 -27.73 20.85
CA LEU A 496 2.46 -28.61 21.01
C LEU A 496 2.39 -29.59 19.84
N SER A 497 2.24 -30.87 20.16
CA SER A 497 1.95 -31.93 19.19
C SER A 497 0.44 -32.07 18.98
N GLN A 498 0.03 -32.86 17.97
CA GLN A 498 -1.39 -33.16 17.71
C GLN A 498 -2.08 -33.72 18.98
N GLU A 499 -1.44 -34.66 19.67
CA GLU A 499 -2.00 -35.27 20.89
C GLU A 499 -2.17 -34.28 22.04
N ASP A 500 -1.29 -33.27 22.12
CA ASP A 500 -1.38 -32.22 23.14
C ASP A 500 -2.59 -31.31 22.88
N LEU A 501 -2.88 -30.99 21.61
CA LEU A 501 -4.05 -30.20 21.21
C LEU A 501 -5.36 -30.97 21.43
N ASP A 502 -5.39 -32.26 21.07
CA ASP A 502 -6.58 -33.09 21.25
C ASP A 502 -6.95 -33.22 22.74
N LYS A 503 -5.95 -33.27 23.64
CA LYS A 503 -6.16 -33.23 25.09
C LYS A 503 -6.71 -31.88 25.57
N MET A 504 -6.23 -30.76 25.04
CA MET A 504 -6.74 -29.43 25.41
C MET A 504 -8.20 -29.24 24.99
N ASN A 505 -8.54 -29.64 23.76
CA ASN A 505 -9.91 -29.61 23.25
C ASN A 505 -10.86 -30.51 24.06
N SER A 506 -10.36 -31.65 24.55
CA SER A 506 -11.13 -32.56 25.41
C SER A 506 -11.43 -31.96 26.80
N ILE A 507 -10.53 -31.13 27.34
CA ILE A 507 -10.70 -30.48 28.64
C ILE A 507 -11.66 -29.29 28.54
N GLU A 508 -11.57 -28.48 27.48
CA GLU A 508 -12.52 -27.39 27.24
C GLU A 508 -13.95 -27.90 26.97
N GLY A 509 -14.09 -29.05 26.31
CA GLY A 509 -15.38 -29.72 26.11
C GLY A 509 -16.03 -30.29 27.40
N MET A 510 -15.29 -30.40 28.52
CA MET A 510 -15.83 -30.80 29.82
C MET A 510 -16.22 -29.61 30.72
N LEU A 511 -15.87 -28.38 30.33
CA LEU A 511 -16.12 -27.14 31.08
C LEU A 511 -17.36 -26.36 30.59
N PHE A 512 -18.12 -26.91 29.64
CA PHE A 512 -19.41 -26.38 29.18
C PHE A 512 -20.59 -27.24 29.64
#